data_AF-A0A2V6I0N5-F1
#
_entry.id   AF-A0A2V6I0N5-F1
#
_cell.length_a   1.000
_cell.length_b   1.000
_cell.length_c   1.000
_cell.angle_alpha   90.00
_cell.angle_beta   90.00
_cell.angle_gamma   90.00
#
_symmetry.space_group_name_H-M   'P 1'
#
loop_
_entity.id
_entity.type
_entity.pdbx_description
1 polymer ?
#
loop_
_entity_poly.entity_id
_entity_poly.type
_entity_poly.pdbx_seq_one_letter_code
_entity_poly.pdbx_strand_id
1 'polypeptide(L)'
;MHPRIVGRSRGAFTLIELLVVIAIIAILVGLLFPAFQAVQNQARKTQAKNDLTQIVNAVNAFYTEYGKYPLATDDSTIANNADLFYTLRAVASGANAGDVVNPRKIVFINPPNVKNDTAGNRRSGVSTADGNYYDPWGTPYRIAIDGDYNNDINPNPYTADTGAGPGTLNIGVIAWSLGKDATQGTDFNASDDVISWQ
;
A
#
# COMPACT_ATOMS: atom_id res chain seq x y z
N MET A 1 -61.87 47.14 -6.15
CA MET A 1 -61.38 45.88 -5.53
C MET A 1 -59.88 46.02 -5.36
N HIS A 2 -59.36 45.97 -4.13
CA HIS A 2 -57.95 46.24 -3.80
C HIS A 2 -57.31 44.95 -3.25
N PRO A 3 -56.23 44.41 -3.83
CA PRO A 3 -55.57 43.21 -3.33
C PRO A 3 -54.72 43.53 -2.10
N ARG A 4 -54.89 42.77 -1.00
CA ARG A 4 -54.03 42.87 0.18
C ARG A 4 -52.79 42.00 -0.05
N ILE A 5 -51.63 42.63 -0.19
CA ILE A 5 -50.34 41.95 -0.19
C ILE A 5 -50.08 41.44 1.24
N VAL A 6 -50.20 40.12 1.43
CA VAL A 6 -49.82 39.47 2.68
C VAL A 6 -48.30 39.47 2.76
N GLY A 7 -47.73 40.38 3.54
CA GLY A 7 -46.30 40.41 3.83
C GLY A 7 -45.91 39.14 4.57
N ARG A 8 -45.12 38.28 3.92
CA ARG A 8 -44.56 37.08 4.53
C ARG A 8 -43.54 37.52 5.58
N SER A 9 -43.87 37.36 6.86
CA SER A 9 -42.98 37.58 7.99
C SER A 9 -41.73 36.71 7.79
N ARG A 10 -40.66 37.33 7.28
CA ARG A 10 -39.33 36.72 7.27
C ARG A 10 -38.84 36.81 8.71
N GLY A 11 -38.91 35.70 9.44
CA GLY A 11 -38.36 35.61 10.79
C GLY A 11 -36.88 36.01 10.76
N ALA A 12 -36.52 37.05 11.49
CA ALA A 12 -35.13 37.41 11.72
C ALA A 12 -34.54 36.39 12.68
N PHE A 13 -33.48 35.69 12.28
CA PHE A 13 -32.76 34.74 13.12
C PHE A 13 -32.22 35.45 14.37
N THR A 14 -32.43 34.86 15.54
CA THR A 14 -31.83 35.38 16.77
C THR A 14 -30.37 34.93 16.88
N LEU A 15 -29.55 35.76 17.53
CA LEU A 15 -28.12 35.45 17.77
C LEU A 15 -27.98 34.15 18.59
N ILE A 16 -28.92 33.89 19.50
CA ILE A 16 -28.94 32.69 20.34
C ILE A 16 -29.18 31.43 19.50
N GLU A 17 -30.13 31.45 18.56
CA GLU A 17 -30.38 30.32 17.66
C GLU A 17 -29.13 29.96 16.85
N LEU A 18 -28.43 30.97 16.33
CA LEU A 18 -27.16 30.77 15.63
C LEU A 18 -26.09 30.17 16.55
N LEU A 19 -25.98 30.68 17.79
CA LEU A 19 -24.98 30.27 18.77
C LEU A 19 -25.17 28.80 19.20
N VAL A 20 -26.41 28.37 19.41
CA VAL A 20 -26.71 26.97 19.77
C VAL A 20 -26.34 26.03 18.62
N VAL A 21 -26.60 26.43 17.36
CA VAL A 21 -26.28 25.60 16.19
C VAL A 21 -24.78 25.40 16.05
N ILE A 22 -23.97 26.46 16.15
CA ILE A 22 -22.51 26.32 16.08
C ILE A 22 -21.96 25.50 17.25
N ALA A 23 -22.56 25.61 18.44
CA ALA A 23 -22.17 24.83 19.62
C ALA A 23 -22.41 23.33 19.39
N ILE A 24 -23.56 22.95 18.82
CA ILE A 24 -23.87 21.56 18.48
C ILE A 24 -22.90 21.04 17.41
N ILE A 25 -22.63 21.81 16.34
CA ILE A 25 -21.67 21.41 15.29
C ILE A 25 -20.26 21.21 15.87
N ALA A 26 -19.81 22.09 16.75
CA ALA A 26 -18.50 21.98 17.39
C ALA A 26 -18.37 20.70 18.24
N ILE A 27 -19.42 20.34 18.99
CA ILE A 27 -19.46 19.08 19.76
C ILE A 27 -19.40 17.88 18.81
N LEU A 28 -20.21 17.87 17.74
CA LEU A 28 -20.25 16.77 16.78
C LEU A 28 -18.89 16.58 16.08
N VAL A 29 -18.28 17.66 15.58
CA VAL A 29 -16.95 17.59 14.92
C VAL A 29 -15.86 17.17 15.90
N GLY A 30 -15.91 17.68 17.15
CA GLY A 30 -14.96 17.31 18.20
C GLY A 30 -14.93 15.81 18.50
N LEU A 31 -16.10 15.15 18.46
CA LEU A 31 -16.21 13.70 18.65
C LEU A 31 -15.75 12.91 17.41
N LEU A 32 -15.94 13.45 16.20
CA LEU A 32 -15.64 12.76 14.94
C LEU A 32 -14.16 12.79 14.54
N PHE A 33 -13.43 13.85 14.91
CA PHE A 33 -12.04 14.05 14.48
C PHE A 33 -11.06 12.91 14.84
N PRO A 34 -11.01 12.38 16.09
CA PRO A 34 -10.08 11.30 16.41
C PRO A 34 -10.42 9.98 15.68
N ALA A 35 -11.71 9.67 15.52
CA ALA A 35 -12.17 8.48 14.81
C ALA A 35 -11.76 8.50 13.32
N PHE A 36 -11.77 9.68 12.70
CA PHE A 36 -11.43 9.84 11.28
C PHE A 36 -9.98 9.43 10.96
N GLN A 37 -9.02 9.70 11.85
CA GLN A 37 -7.62 9.33 11.63
C GLN A 37 -7.41 7.81 11.70
N ALA A 38 -8.10 7.13 12.63
CA ALA A 38 -8.07 5.67 12.73
C ALA A 38 -8.64 5.03 11.45
N VAL A 39 -9.75 5.54 10.94
CA VAL A 39 -10.36 5.07 9.69
C VAL A 39 -9.42 5.25 8.50
N GLN A 40 -8.73 6.40 8.39
CA GLN A 40 -7.75 6.59 7.32
C GLN A 40 -6.57 5.61 7.40
N ASN A 41 -6.03 5.35 8.59
CA ASN A 41 -4.96 4.38 8.76
C ASN A 41 -5.42 2.96 8.42
N GLN A 42 -6.65 2.60 8.81
CA GLN A 42 -7.23 1.31 8.44
C GLN A 42 -7.43 1.18 6.92
N ALA A 43 -7.86 2.24 6.25
CA ALA A 43 -7.99 2.26 4.79
C ALA A 43 -6.62 2.08 4.10
N ARG A 44 -5.56 2.71 4.64
CA ARG A 44 -4.18 2.50 4.16
C ARG A 44 -3.71 1.07 4.37
N LYS A 45 -3.94 0.47 5.55
CA LYS A 45 -3.61 -0.94 5.80
C LYS A 45 -4.36 -1.88 4.86
N THR A 46 -5.64 -1.61 4.61
CA THR A 46 -6.47 -2.40 3.67
C THR A 46 -5.93 -2.30 2.25
N GLN A 47 -5.60 -1.08 1.80
CA GLN A 47 -4.97 -0.88 0.50
C GLN A 47 -3.63 -1.61 0.41
N ALA A 48 -2.78 -1.49 1.44
CA ALA A 48 -1.49 -2.17 1.45
C ALA A 48 -1.65 -3.68 1.38
N LYS A 49 -2.60 -4.28 2.11
CA LYS A 49 -2.86 -5.72 2.04
C LYS A 49 -3.29 -6.15 0.64
N ASN A 50 -4.15 -5.39 -0.03
CA ASN A 50 -4.57 -5.69 -1.41
C ASN A 50 -3.43 -5.59 -2.41
N ASP A 51 -2.56 -4.59 -2.25
CA ASP A 51 -1.37 -4.39 -3.08
C ASP A 51 -0.39 -5.56 -2.89
N LEU A 52 -0.14 -5.98 -1.64
CA LEU A 52 0.70 -7.15 -1.32
C LEU A 52 0.19 -8.44 -1.95
N THR A 53 -1.13 -8.69 -1.89
CA THR A 53 -1.74 -9.86 -2.54
C THR A 53 -1.54 -9.81 -4.06
N GLN A 54 -1.68 -8.64 -4.69
CA GLN A 54 -1.42 -8.49 -6.13
C GLN A 54 0.05 -8.71 -6.47
N ILE A 55 0.98 -8.23 -5.65
CA ILE A 55 2.43 -8.42 -5.83
C ILE A 55 2.77 -9.92 -5.80
N VAL A 56 2.34 -10.63 -4.75
CA VAL A 56 2.57 -12.08 -4.60
C VAL A 56 1.99 -12.85 -5.77
N ASN A 57 0.74 -12.54 -6.17
CA ASN A 57 0.10 -13.20 -7.31
C ASN A 57 0.84 -12.94 -8.62
N ALA A 58 1.34 -11.72 -8.83
CA ALA A 58 2.08 -11.36 -10.04
C ALA A 58 3.41 -12.11 -10.14
N VAL A 59 4.14 -12.26 -9.03
CA VAL A 59 5.39 -13.03 -8.99
C VAL A 59 5.12 -14.52 -9.24
N ASN A 60 4.09 -15.09 -8.62
CA ASN A 60 3.70 -16.49 -8.85
C ASN A 60 3.22 -16.74 -10.29
N ALA A 61 2.49 -15.79 -10.87
CA ALA A 61 2.08 -15.86 -12.27
C ALA A 61 3.29 -15.80 -13.21
N PHE A 62 4.30 -14.97 -12.90
CA PHE A 62 5.56 -14.93 -13.64
C PHE A 62 6.28 -16.28 -13.57
N TYR A 63 6.39 -16.89 -12.37
CA TYR A 63 6.98 -18.22 -12.21
C TYR A 63 6.22 -19.28 -13.02
N THR A 64 4.89 -19.26 -13.00
CA THR A 64 4.05 -20.19 -13.77
C THR A 64 4.30 -20.07 -15.27
N GLU A 65 4.52 -18.85 -15.75
CA GLU A 65 4.72 -18.54 -17.16
C GLU A 65 6.14 -18.86 -17.66
N TYR A 66 7.17 -18.60 -16.84
CA TYR A 66 8.57 -18.71 -17.25
C TYR A 66 9.35 -19.85 -16.60
N GLY A 67 8.77 -20.57 -15.64
CA GLY A 67 9.40 -21.66 -14.89
C GLY A 67 10.53 -21.23 -13.95
N LYS A 68 10.67 -19.91 -13.72
CA LYS A 68 11.70 -19.31 -12.87
C LYS A 68 11.18 -18.00 -12.28
N TYR A 69 11.70 -17.61 -11.13
CA TYR A 69 11.33 -16.34 -10.52
C TYR A 69 11.94 -15.13 -11.25
N PRO A 70 11.28 -13.96 -11.20
CA PRO A 70 11.84 -12.74 -11.75
C PRO A 70 13.04 -12.30 -10.91
N LEU A 71 14.20 -12.14 -11.56
CA LEU A 71 15.42 -11.56 -10.98
C LEU A 71 16.06 -12.33 -9.81
N ALA A 72 15.68 -13.59 -9.60
CA ALA A 72 16.24 -14.39 -8.52
C ALA A 72 17.63 -14.96 -8.90
N THR A 73 18.63 -14.66 -8.07
CA THR A 73 19.93 -15.37 -8.06
C THR A 73 20.19 -16.09 -6.74
N ASP A 74 19.71 -15.56 -5.61
CA ASP A 74 19.79 -16.12 -4.24
C ASP A 74 18.61 -15.62 -3.38
N ASP A 75 18.35 -16.28 -2.25
CA ASP A 75 17.37 -15.91 -1.20
C ASP A 75 17.73 -14.57 -0.55
N SER A 76 17.26 -13.47 -1.16
CA SER A 76 17.58 -12.13 -0.70
C SER A 76 16.39 -11.19 -0.80
N THR A 77 16.26 -10.31 0.20
CA THR A 77 15.28 -9.24 0.15
C THR A 77 15.64 -8.26 -0.95
N ILE A 78 14.69 -7.98 -1.84
CA ILE A 78 14.84 -6.98 -2.89
C ILE A 78 14.79 -5.59 -2.24
N ALA A 79 15.97 -5.01 -1.99
CA ALA A 79 16.11 -3.71 -1.34
C ALA A 79 15.60 -2.53 -2.21
N ASN A 80 15.66 -2.67 -3.53
CA ASN A 80 15.11 -1.74 -4.52
C ASN A 80 14.19 -2.52 -5.46
N ASN A 81 12.88 -2.32 -5.32
CA ASN A 81 11.89 -3.13 -6.03
C ASN A 81 11.63 -2.66 -7.47
N ALA A 82 12.31 -1.61 -7.93
CA ALA A 82 12.12 -1.06 -9.28
C ALA A 82 12.34 -2.09 -10.38
N ASP A 83 13.43 -2.86 -10.33
CA ASP A 83 13.74 -3.87 -11.36
C ASP A 83 12.67 -4.96 -11.43
N LEU A 84 12.19 -5.40 -10.26
CA LEU A 84 11.09 -6.36 -10.17
C LEU A 84 9.84 -5.79 -10.85
N PHE A 85 9.48 -4.55 -10.54
CA PHE A 85 8.28 -3.94 -11.12
C PHE A 85 8.44 -3.53 -12.58
N TYR A 86 9.63 -3.24 -13.08
CA TYR A 86 9.87 -3.12 -14.52
C TYR A 86 9.59 -4.45 -15.22
N THR A 87 10.08 -5.55 -14.65
CA THR A 87 9.86 -6.90 -15.17
C THR A 87 8.37 -7.28 -15.17
N LEU A 88 7.71 -7.15 -14.01
CA LEU A 88 6.30 -7.56 -13.84
C LEU A 88 5.31 -6.70 -14.62
N ARG A 89 5.66 -5.44 -14.92
CA ARG A 89 4.82 -4.51 -15.70
C ARG A 89 5.17 -4.50 -17.19
N ALA A 90 6.09 -5.35 -17.65
CA ALA A 90 6.59 -5.38 -19.02
C ALA A 90 7.16 -4.03 -19.51
N VAL A 91 7.91 -3.35 -18.63
CA VAL A 91 8.64 -2.12 -18.95
C VAL A 91 10.08 -2.47 -19.28
N ALA A 92 10.57 -2.06 -20.45
CA ALA A 92 11.92 -2.34 -20.93
C ALA A 92 12.98 -1.43 -20.27
N SER A 93 13.12 -1.50 -18.95
CA SER A 93 14.06 -0.71 -18.14
C SER A 93 14.73 -1.56 -17.07
N GLY A 94 15.80 -1.05 -16.48
CA GLY A 94 16.54 -1.71 -15.43
C GLY A 94 16.99 -3.12 -15.84
N ALA A 95 16.78 -4.09 -14.97
CA ALA A 95 17.11 -5.49 -15.27
C ALA A 95 16.31 -6.07 -16.46
N ASN A 96 15.14 -5.52 -16.80
CA ASN A 96 14.35 -5.92 -17.97
C ASN A 96 14.62 -5.05 -19.21
N ALA A 97 15.73 -4.32 -19.28
CA ALA A 97 16.11 -3.55 -20.47
C ALA A 97 16.13 -4.48 -21.70
N GLY A 98 15.46 -4.06 -22.79
CA GLY A 98 15.32 -4.89 -23.99
C GLY A 98 14.44 -6.13 -23.82
N ASP A 99 13.59 -6.17 -22.78
CA ASP A 99 12.68 -7.28 -22.47
C ASP A 99 13.40 -8.61 -22.18
N VAL A 100 14.66 -8.55 -21.73
CA VAL A 100 15.50 -9.74 -21.53
C VAL A 100 14.97 -10.67 -20.44
N VAL A 101 14.26 -10.14 -19.43
CA VAL A 101 13.68 -10.93 -18.32
C VAL A 101 12.24 -11.33 -18.62
N ASN A 102 11.47 -10.48 -19.27
CA ASN A 102 10.09 -10.74 -19.71
C ASN A 102 9.95 -10.65 -21.25
N PRO A 103 10.51 -11.60 -22.03
CA PRO A 103 10.53 -11.50 -23.49
C PRO A 103 9.15 -11.50 -24.15
N ARG A 104 8.16 -12.10 -23.50
CA ARG A 104 6.77 -12.14 -23.99
C ARG A 104 6.00 -10.85 -23.69
N LYS A 105 6.61 -9.91 -22.94
CA LYS A 105 6.02 -8.61 -22.57
C LYS A 105 4.66 -8.75 -21.89
N ILE A 106 4.50 -9.77 -21.06
CA ILE A 106 3.26 -10.04 -20.34
C ILE A 106 3.17 -9.10 -19.14
N VAL A 107 2.05 -8.40 -18.99
CA VAL A 107 1.79 -7.53 -17.85
C VAL A 107 1.17 -8.38 -16.73
N PHE A 108 1.96 -8.68 -15.71
CA PHE A 108 1.52 -9.47 -14.54
C PHE A 108 0.86 -8.61 -13.47
N ILE A 109 1.21 -7.32 -13.40
CA ILE A 109 0.62 -6.36 -12.47
C ILE A 109 0.50 -4.99 -13.15
N ASN A 110 -0.56 -4.23 -12.83
CA ASN A 110 -0.74 -2.87 -13.34
C ASN A 110 -1.27 -1.92 -12.24
N PRO A 111 -0.42 -1.58 -11.25
CA PRO A 111 -0.80 -0.64 -10.21
C PRO A 111 -0.88 0.79 -10.76
N PRO A 112 -1.66 1.69 -10.12
CA PRO A 112 -1.71 3.09 -10.51
C PRO A 112 -0.35 3.77 -10.32
N ASN A 113 -0.10 4.84 -11.07
CA ASN A 113 1.07 5.67 -10.86
C ASN A 113 0.92 6.54 -9.60
N VAL A 114 2.04 6.87 -8.96
CA VAL A 114 2.08 7.82 -7.84
C VAL A 114 1.53 9.18 -8.28
N LYS A 115 0.59 9.75 -7.52
CA LYS A 115 -0.06 11.03 -7.87
C LYS A 115 0.89 12.24 -7.81
N ASN A 116 1.83 12.24 -6.86
CA ASN A 116 2.84 13.28 -6.67
C ASN A 116 4.23 12.64 -6.70
N ASP A 117 4.77 12.44 -7.91
CA ASP A 117 6.03 11.73 -8.13
C ASP A 117 7.28 12.59 -7.82
N THR A 118 7.28 13.22 -6.64
CA THR A 118 8.41 14.00 -6.12
C THR A 118 9.08 13.22 -5.01
N ALA A 119 10.41 13.11 -5.04
CA ALA A 119 11.17 12.43 -4.00
C ALA A 119 10.79 12.95 -2.60
N GLY A 120 10.51 12.04 -1.67
CA GLY A 120 10.03 12.35 -0.31
C GLY A 120 8.53 12.57 -0.17
N ASN A 121 7.79 12.79 -1.26
CA ASN A 121 6.32 12.97 -1.26
C ASN A 121 5.55 11.82 -1.91
N ARG A 122 6.27 10.80 -2.42
CA ARG A 122 5.67 9.64 -3.07
C ARG A 122 4.83 8.86 -2.08
N ARG A 123 3.61 8.52 -2.49
CA ARG A 123 2.69 7.68 -1.72
C ARG A 123 1.81 6.93 -2.70
N SER A 124 1.65 5.63 -2.45
CA SER A 124 0.73 4.73 -3.13
C SER A 124 0.90 4.70 -4.65
N GLY A 125 1.43 3.59 -5.15
CA GLY A 125 1.56 3.32 -6.58
C GLY A 125 2.99 3.28 -7.06
N VAL A 126 3.15 3.10 -8.38
CA VAL A 126 4.47 3.01 -9.00
C VAL A 126 4.95 4.40 -9.44
N SER A 127 6.16 4.72 -9.05
CA SER A 127 6.85 5.93 -9.44
C SER A 127 7.39 5.79 -10.86
N THR A 128 7.14 6.79 -11.68
CA THR A 128 7.69 6.89 -13.05
C THR A 128 9.12 7.40 -13.04
N ALA A 129 9.53 8.08 -11.97
CA ALA A 129 10.86 8.64 -11.81
C ALA A 129 11.92 7.61 -11.39
N ASP A 130 11.56 6.66 -10.52
CA ASP A 130 12.50 5.65 -9.99
C ASP A 130 12.02 4.20 -10.15
N GLY A 131 10.80 3.96 -10.64
CA GLY A 131 10.28 2.61 -10.90
C GLY A 131 9.76 1.87 -9.68
N ASN A 132 9.97 2.40 -8.46
CA ASN A 132 9.58 1.71 -7.24
C ASN A 132 8.06 1.70 -7.05
N TYR A 133 7.54 0.60 -6.50
CA TYR A 133 6.16 0.55 -6.01
C TYR A 133 6.12 0.94 -4.52
N TYR A 134 5.48 2.07 -4.25
CA TYR A 134 5.28 2.65 -2.94
C TYR A 134 3.96 2.21 -2.29
N ASP A 135 4.04 1.94 -0.98
CA ASP A 135 2.90 1.76 -0.11
C ASP A 135 2.15 3.08 0.18
N PRO A 136 1.02 3.04 0.90
CA PRO A 136 0.24 4.25 1.20
C PRO A 136 0.93 5.27 2.13
N TRP A 137 2.01 4.90 2.80
CA TRP A 137 2.78 5.77 3.70
C TRP A 137 3.99 6.40 2.99
N GLY A 138 4.38 5.86 1.84
CA GLY A 138 5.48 6.37 1.02
C GLY A 138 6.77 5.57 1.15
N THR A 139 6.71 4.36 1.70
CA THR A 139 7.84 3.44 1.70
C THR A 139 7.70 2.44 0.54
N PRO A 140 8.78 2.05 -0.15
CA PRO A 140 8.71 0.98 -1.13
C PRO A 140 8.33 -0.35 -0.45
N TYR A 141 7.44 -1.12 -1.09
CA TYR A 141 7.19 -2.50 -0.65
C TYR A 141 8.48 -3.31 -0.62
N ARG A 142 8.60 -4.17 0.38
CA ARG A 142 9.66 -5.16 0.49
C ARG A 142 9.18 -6.49 -0.06
N ILE A 143 10.05 -7.19 -0.76
CA ILE A 143 9.77 -8.49 -1.38
C ILE A 143 10.97 -9.39 -1.13
N ALA A 144 10.73 -10.63 -0.74
CA ALA A 144 11.71 -11.71 -0.79
C ALA A 144 11.13 -12.84 -1.62
N ILE A 145 12.00 -13.47 -2.40
CA ILE A 145 11.64 -14.54 -3.33
C ILE A 145 12.59 -15.69 -3.04
N ASP A 146 12.05 -16.91 -3.05
CA ASP A 146 12.81 -18.16 -3.00
C ASP A 146 13.70 -18.24 -4.25
N GLY A 147 14.97 -17.91 -4.08
CA GLY A 147 15.95 -17.85 -5.16
C GLY A 147 16.73 -19.14 -5.36
N ASP A 148 16.81 -20.00 -4.34
CA ASP A 148 17.49 -21.30 -4.41
C ASP A 148 16.55 -22.47 -4.74
N TYR A 149 15.25 -22.17 -4.86
CA TYR A 149 14.16 -23.08 -5.21
C TYR A 149 14.00 -24.24 -4.20
N ASN A 150 14.32 -23.99 -2.93
CA ASN A 150 14.15 -24.97 -1.86
C ASN A 150 12.71 -25.00 -1.29
N ASN A 151 11.79 -24.20 -1.85
CA ASN A 151 10.40 -23.97 -1.42
C ASN A 151 10.30 -23.30 -0.05
N ASP A 152 11.33 -22.58 0.36
CA ASP A 152 11.35 -21.83 1.58
C ASP A 152 11.95 -20.43 1.41
N ILE A 153 11.64 -19.55 2.36
CA ILE A 153 12.29 -18.24 2.48
C ILE A 153 12.97 -18.15 3.83
N ASN A 154 14.29 -17.99 3.78
CA ASN A 154 15.15 -17.89 4.96
C ASN A 154 16.28 -16.87 4.74
N PRO A 155 16.40 -15.82 5.57
CA PRO A 155 15.70 -15.61 6.83
C PRO A 155 14.29 -15.01 6.70
N ASN A 156 13.40 -15.44 7.58
CA ASN A 156 12.16 -14.73 7.85
C ASN A 156 12.49 -13.33 8.41
N PRO A 157 11.92 -12.24 7.85
CA PRO A 157 12.21 -10.89 8.31
C PRO A 157 11.73 -10.60 9.75
N TYR A 158 10.78 -11.36 10.29
CA TYR A 158 10.33 -11.22 11.68
C TYR A 158 11.03 -12.26 12.55
N THR A 159 11.41 -11.86 13.76
CA THR A 159 12.20 -12.71 14.67
C THR A 159 11.44 -13.12 15.93
N ALA A 160 10.20 -12.66 16.10
CA ALA A 160 9.34 -13.03 17.21
C ALA A 160 8.30 -14.11 16.83
N ASP A 161 8.01 -15.03 17.75
CA ASP A 161 7.01 -16.11 17.62
C ASP A 161 5.56 -15.59 17.81
N THR A 162 5.12 -14.64 17.00
CA THR A 162 3.81 -13.97 17.19
C THR A 162 2.82 -14.15 16.03
N GLY A 163 2.98 -15.24 15.26
CA GLY A 163 2.13 -15.58 14.12
C GLY A 163 2.77 -15.29 12.77
N ALA A 164 3.68 -14.31 12.69
CA ALA A 164 4.60 -14.12 11.55
C ALA A 164 5.89 -14.96 11.71
N GLY A 165 6.25 -15.28 12.96
CA GLY A 165 7.28 -16.24 13.37
C GLY A 165 8.72 -15.86 13.01
N PRO A 166 9.73 -16.44 13.68
CA PRO A 166 11.12 -16.51 13.21
C PRO A 166 11.36 -17.72 12.30
N GLY A 167 10.41 -18.65 12.23
CA GLY A 167 10.55 -19.89 11.48
C GLY A 167 10.62 -19.63 9.97
N THR A 168 11.29 -20.55 9.29
CA THR A 168 11.29 -20.69 7.84
C THR A 168 9.86 -20.70 7.30
N LEU A 169 9.64 -19.93 6.24
CA LEU A 169 8.33 -19.83 5.59
C LEU A 169 8.31 -20.74 4.36
N ASN A 170 7.43 -21.74 4.35
CA ASN A 170 7.27 -22.66 3.21
C ASN A 170 6.45 -22.01 2.08
N ILE A 171 6.90 -20.85 1.58
CA ILE A 171 6.22 -20.01 0.60
C ILE A 171 7.30 -19.40 -0.30
N GLY A 172 7.18 -19.56 -1.63
CA GLY A 172 8.23 -19.10 -2.56
C GLY A 172 8.29 -17.60 -2.83
N VAL A 173 7.33 -16.81 -2.33
CA VAL A 173 7.39 -15.34 -2.38
C VAL A 173 6.66 -14.72 -1.20
N ILE A 174 7.28 -13.74 -0.57
CA ILE A 174 6.66 -12.89 0.42
C ILE A 174 6.86 -11.41 0.07
N ALA A 175 5.88 -10.61 0.46
CA ALA A 175 5.97 -9.16 0.39
C ALA A 175 5.41 -8.51 1.66
N TRP A 176 5.96 -7.36 2.07
CA TRP A 176 5.50 -6.59 3.22
C TRP A 176 5.69 -5.07 3.04
N SER A 177 4.98 -4.30 3.86
CA SER A 177 5.09 -2.84 4.00
C SER A 177 5.53 -2.52 5.43
N LEU A 178 6.41 -1.54 5.56
CA LEU A 178 6.98 -1.05 6.84
C LEU A 178 6.04 -0.06 7.57
N GLY A 179 4.75 -0.10 7.24
CA GLY A 179 3.74 0.73 7.88
C GLY A 179 4.02 2.24 7.82
N LYS A 180 3.57 2.95 8.86
CA LYS A 180 3.67 4.40 9.00
C LYS A 180 5.03 4.81 9.58
N ASP A 181 5.66 3.98 10.39
CA ASP A 181 6.94 4.29 11.03
C ASP A 181 8.16 4.04 10.13
N ALA A 182 7.94 3.40 8.98
CA ALA A 182 8.95 3.08 7.98
C ALA A 182 10.09 2.18 8.52
N THR A 183 9.83 1.46 9.60
CA THR A 183 10.81 0.64 10.32
C THR A 183 10.28 -0.78 10.45
N GLN A 184 11.10 -1.76 10.10
CA GLN A 184 10.70 -3.16 10.22
C GLN A 184 10.57 -3.55 11.69
N GLY A 185 9.40 -4.03 12.08
CA GLY A 185 9.18 -4.59 13.41
C GLY A 185 9.87 -5.93 13.59
N THR A 186 10.15 -6.29 14.85
CA THR A 186 10.56 -7.66 15.22
C THR A 186 9.37 -8.55 15.54
N ASP A 187 8.27 -7.95 16.02
CA ASP A 187 6.99 -8.57 16.34
C ASP A 187 5.88 -7.95 15.48
N PHE A 188 5.24 -8.78 14.65
CA PHE A 188 4.16 -8.34 13.78
C PHE A 188 2.97 -7.72 14.54
N ASN A 189 2.55 -8.30 15.67
CA ASN A 189 1.37 -7.83 16.41
C ASN A 189 1.59 -6.47 17.08
N ALA A 190 2.85 -6.15 17.40
CA ALA A 190 3.24 -4.88 17.99
C ALA A 190 3.64 -3.83 16.94
N SER A 191 3.91 -4.25 15.71
CA SER A 191 4.29 -3.37 14.59
C SER A 191 3.07 -2.77 13.88
N ASP A 192 3.29 -1.69 13.12
CA ASP A 192 2.28 -1.16 12.21
C ASP A 192 2.42 -1.70 10.77
N ASP A 193 3.35 -2.63 10.58
CA ASP A 193 3.64 -3.34 9.34
C ASP A 193 2.42 -4.06 8.78
N VAL A 194 2.47 -4.32 7.47
CA VAL A 194 1.49 -5.15 6.77
C VAL A 194 2.24 -6.23 6.02
N ILE A 195 1.93 -7.50 6.29
CA ILE A 195 2.60 -8.66 5.70
C ILE A 195 1.65 -9.45 4.80
N SER A 196 2.20 -10.19 3.84
CA SER A 196 1.41 -11.06 2.95
C SER A 196 1.15 -12.45 3.54
N TRP A 197 2.05 -12.97 4.37
CA TRP A 197 1.96 -14.29 5.00
C TRP A 197 1.40 -14.15 6.42
N GLN A 198 0.23 -14.74 6.68
CA GLN A 198 -0.33 -14.96 8.01
C GLN A 198 -1.47 -15.97 7.89
#